data_AF-A0A974HHT1-F1
#
_entry.id   AF-A0A974HHT1-F1
#
_cell.length_a   1.000
_cell.length_b   1.000
_cell.length_c   1.000
_cell.angle_alpha   90.00
_cell.angle_beta   90.00
_cell.angle_gamma   90.00
#
_symmetry.space_group_name_H-M   'P 1'
#
loop_
_entity.id
_entity.type
_entity.pdbx_description
1 polymer ?
#
loop_
_entity_poly.entity_id
_entity_poly.type
_entity_poly.pdbx_seq_one_letter_code
_entity_poly.pdbx_strand_id
1 'polypeptide(L)' 'RTLEKCNVCANPIMERILRATGKAYHPHCFTCVVCFRSLDGIPFTVDASGQIHCIEDFH' A
#
# COMPACT_ATOMS: atom_id res chain seq x y z
N ARG A 1 16.58 -12.31 11.47
CA ARG A 1 15.92 -11.08 10.98
C ARG A 1 14.84 -11.50 10.00
N THR A 2 13.56 -11.35 10.35
CA THR A 2 12.46 -11.70 9.44
C THR A 2 12.13 -10.47 8.61
N LEU A 3 12.21 -10.57 7.29
CA LEU A 3 11.77 -9.49 6.38
C LEU A 3 10.25 -9.38 6.47
N GLU A 4 9.72 -8.17 6.54
CA GLU A 4 8.27 -7.99 6.49
C GLU A 4 7.73 -8.35 5.12
N LYS A 5 6.55 -8.95 5.08
CA LYS A 5 5.91 -9.33 3.82
C LYS A 5 5.00 -8.22 3.36
N CYS A 6 5.10 -7.87 2.08
CA CYS A 6 4.18 -6.95 1.45
C CYS A 6 2.78 -7.54 1.45
N ASN A 7 1.79 -6.80 1.99
CA ASN A 7 0.41 -7.27 2.01
C ASN A 7 -0.24 -7.30 0.61
N VAL A 8 0.36 -6.65 -0.40
CA VAL A 8 -0.15 -6.64 -1.79
C VAL A 8 0.39 -7.83 -2.59
N CYS A 9 1.72 -8.01 -2.65
CA CYS A 9 2.33 -9.07 -3.46
C CYS A 9 2.76 -10.31 -2.67
N ALA A 10 2.53 -10.35 -1.35
CA ALA A 10 2.92 -11.40 -0.42
C ALA A 10 4.44 -11.72 -0.35
N ASN A 11 5.27 -10.98 -1.09
CA ASN A 11 6.71 -11.16 -1.13
C ASN A 11 7.42 -10.41 0.02
N PRO A 12 8.57 -10.92 0.48
CA PRO A 12 9.38 -10.26 1.50
C PRO A 12 9.95 -8.93 0.97
N ILE A 13 9.78 -7.87 1.75
CA ILE A 13 10.30 -6.53 1.48
C ILE A 13 11.77 -6.50 1.90
N MET A 14 12.66 -6.57 0.91
CA MET A 14 14.12 -6.45 1.11
C MET A 14 14.61 -4.99 1.09
N GLU A 15 13.75 -4.08 0.63
CA GLU A 15 14.04 -2.67 0.38
C GLU A 15 13.43 -1.74 1.47
N ARG A 16 12.94 -0.56 1.08
CA ARG A 16 12.21 0.35 1.97
C ARG A 16 10.84 -0.23 2.30
N ILE A 17 10.53 -0.36 3.59
CA ILE A 17 9.20 -0.78 4.04
C ILE A 17 8.31 0.45 4.19
N LEU A 18 7.15 0.44 3.53
CA LEU A 18 6.09 1.41 3.74
C LEU A 18 5.07 0.81 4.71
N ARG A 19 4.88 1.44 5.87
CA ARG A 19 3.84 1.03 6.84
C ARG A 19 2.62 1.91 6.67
N ALA A 20 1.50 1.30 6.34
CA ALA A 20 0.20 1.95 6.19
C ALA A 20 -0.85 1.07 6.88
N THR A 21 -1.81 1.68 7.59
CA THR A 21 -2.93 0.95 8.23
C THR A 21 -2.49 -0.25 9.10
N GLY A 22 -1.29 -0.19 9.68
CA GLY A 22 -0.71 -1.28 10.49
C GLY A 22 -0.10 -2.45 9.68
N LYS A 23 -0.07 -2.35 8.35
CA LYS A 23 0.46 -3.36 7.42
C LYS A 23 1.69 -2.84 6.67
N ALA A 24 2.50 -3.77 6.17
CA ALA A 24 3.74 -3.47 5.43
C ALA A 24 3.53 -3.63 3.92
N TYR A 25 4.10 -2.71 3.15
CA TYR A 25 3.96 -2.63 1.70
C TYR A 25 5.29 -2.23 1.06
N HIS A 26 5.51 -2.67 -0.18
CA HIS A 26 6.54 -2.07 -1.02
C HIS A 26 6.11 -0.66 -1.44
N PRO A 27 7.04 0.30 -1.60
CA PRO A 27 6.73 1.65 -2.10
C PRO A 27 6.04 1.60 -3.46
N HIS A 28 6.43 0.65 -4.31
CA HIS A 28 5.82 0.42 -5.63
C HIS A 28 4.51 -0.38 -5.58
N CYS A 29 4.30 -1.21 -4.55
CA CYS A 29 3.02 -1.91 -4.38
C CYS A 29 1.96 -1.05 -3.71
N PHE A 30 2.35 0.05 -3.08
CA PHE A 30 1.44 0.95 -2.40
C PHE A 30 0.81 1.94 -3.38
N THR A 31 -0.09 1.42 -4.21
CA THR A 31 -0.75 2.15 -5.29
C THR A 31 -2.27 2.02 -5.18
N CYS A 32 -2.99 3.00 -5.73
CA CYS A 32 -4.45 2.95 -5.81
C CYS A 32 -4.90 1.76 -6.66
N VAL A 33 -5.88 0.97 -6.22
CA VAL A 33 -6.40 -0.16 -7.02
C VAL A 33 -7.19 0.29 -8.26
N VAL A 34 -7.59 1.55 -8.32
CA VAL A 34 -8.36 2.13 -9.44
C VAL A 34 -7.43 2.75 -10.48
N CYS A 35 -6.62 3.74 -10.07
CA CYS A 35 -5.76 4.49 -10.97
C CYS A 35 -4.29 4.05 -10.98
N PHE A 36 -3.91 3.07 -10.14
CA PHE A 36 -2.53 2.54 -10.01
C PHE A 36 -1.45 3.59 -9.70
N ARG A 37 -1.86 4.79 -9.28
CA ARG A 37 -0.94 5.85 -8.85
C ARG A 37 -0.29 5.48 -7.52
N SER A 38 1.00 5.74 -7.40
CA SER A 38 1.79 5.62 -6.17
C SER A 38 1.23 6.54 -5.10
N LEU A 39 0.88 5.95 -3.95
CA LEU A 39 0.34 6.68 -2.80
C LEU A 39 1.42 7.02 -1.75
N ASP A 40 2.69 6.84 -2.11
CA ASP A 40 3.83 7.20 -1.26
C ASP A 40 3.84 8.73 -1.04
N GLY A 41 3.65 9.14 0.22
CA GLY A 41 3.69 10.55 0.61
C GLY A 41 2.42 11.37 0.29
N ILE A 42 1.36 10.74 -0.24
CA ILE A 42 0.07 11.41 -0.48
C ILE A 42 -1.04 10.77 0.35
N PRO A 43 -2.09 11.53 0.70
CA PRO A 43 -3.24 11.01 1.42
C PRO A 43 -3.93 9.89 0.61
N PHE A 44 -4.21 8.78 1.31
CA PHE A 44 -4.91 7.63 0.79
C PHE A 44 -5.98 7.18 1.78
N THR A 45 -6.89 6.35 1.31
CA THR A 45 -7.90 5.69 2.13
C THR A 45 -7.92 4.19 1.83
N VAL A 46 -8.50 3.42 2.73
CA VAL A 46 -8.73 1.99 2.55
C VAL A 46 -10.20 1.68 2.72
N ASP A 47 -10.73 0.83 1.84
CA ASP A 47 -12.11 0.37 1.92
C ASP A 47 -12.27 -0.70 3.02
N ALA A 48 -13.51 -1.06 3.37
CA ALA A 48 -13.84 -2.16 4.28
C ALA A 48 -13.24 -3.51 3.84
N SER A 49 -13.04 -3.69 2.53
CA SER A 49 -12.34 -4.85 1.95
C SER A 49 -10.81 -4.83 2.13
N GLY A 50 -10.24 -3.72 2.61
CA GLY A 50 -8.80 -3.52 2.74
C GLY A 50 -8.09 -3.16 1.43
N GLN A 51 -8.86 -2.81 0.39
CA GLN A 51 -8.32 -2.26 -0.86
C GLN A 51 -7.88 -0.81 -0.64
N ILE A 52 -6.77 -0.41 -1.26
CA ILE A 52 -6.18 0.92 -1.10
C ILE A 52 -6.66 1.81 -2.24
N HIS A 53 -7.26 2.95 -1.90
CA HIS A 53 -7.78 3.91 -2.85
C HIS A 53 -7.13 5.28 -2.61
N CYS A 54 -6.93 6.06 -3.67
CA CYS A 54 -6.62 7.47 -3.51
C CYS A 54 -7.87 8.21 -3.03
N ILE A 55 -7.66 9.35 -2.34
CA ILE A 55 -8.76 10.21 -1.92
C ILE A 55 -9.55 10.82 -3.09
N GLU A 56 -8.96 10.87 -4.28
CA GLU A 56 -9.60 11.39 -5.51
C GLU A 56 -10.64 10.41 -6.07
N ASP A 57 -10.34 9.10 -6.11
CA ASP A 57 -11.23 8.07 -6.67
C ASP A 57 -12.24 7.52 -5.64
N PHE A 58 -12.06 7.78 -4.35
CA PHE A 58 -12.92 7.26 -3.27
C PHE A 58 -14.04 8.24 -2.84
N HIS A 59 -14.41 9.21 -3.69
CA HIS A 59 -15.42 10.23 -3.40
C HIS A 59 -16.77 9.94 -4.06
#